data_AF-A0A453MVF8-F1
#
_entry.id   AF-A0A453MVF8-F1
#
_cell.length_a   1.000
_cell.length_b   1.000
_cell.length_c   1.000
_cell.angle_alpha   90.00
_cell.angle_beta   90.00
_cell.angle_gamma   90.00
#
_symmetry.space_group_name_H-M   'P 1'
#
loop_
_entity.id
_entity.type
_entity.pdbx_description
1 polymer ?
#
loop_
_entity_poly.entity_id
_entity_poly.type
_entity_poly.pdbx_seq_one_letter_code
_entity_poly.pdbx_strand_id
1 'polypeptide(L)'
;NDMWFLNKASVKDVGGESSTSKWSLCTVTEVEETKQILKLVPFVVTMFIPCTLIAQTNTLFVKQGTTMNRHMGPHFEIPPASLGAFVTLSMLITSVVYDRLFVKAARRYTNNPRGITLLTRMGIGQVIQVVTMATAALTENRRLSYARSHGLDVTGGHLPLTIFVLLPQYVLMGLADGFVLAGEIEFFYDQAPESMKSLGTALSLTAYGVGNVLSSFFLSLVARVTRERTGKAWVSNNLNASHLDYYYAFLTLLAVANCVAFAALASRYKYKVESTKTIDIDVDVQLKR
;
A
#
# COMPACT_ATOMS: atom_id res chain seq x y z
N ASN A 1 -10.79 -22.05 -18.34
CA ASN A 1 -9.36 -22.01 -18.71
C ASN A 1 -9.08 -20.59 -19.14
N ASP A 2 -8.77 -19.73 -18.17
CA ASP A 2 -8.70 -18.29 -18.41
C ASP A 2 -7.43 -17.99 -19.22
N MET A 3 -7.56 -17.23 -20.31
CA MET A 3 -6.48 -16.87 -21.25
C MET A 3 -6.06 -17.95 -22.28
N TRP A 4 -7.01 -18.71 -22.82
CA TRP A 4 -6.74 -19.67 -23.91
C TRP A 4 -6.14 -19.02 -25.18
N PHE A 5 -6.40 -17.72 -25.41
CA PHE A 5 -5.90 -16.99 -26.59
C PHE A 5 -4.37 -16.93 -26.64
N LEU A 6 -3.68 -16.95 -25.50
CA LEU A 6 -2.22 -16.94 -25.42
C LEU A 6 -1.59 -18.24 -25.93
N ASN A 7 -2.35 -19.36 -25.97
CA ASN A 7 -1.87 -20.62 -26.53
C ASN A 7 -1.56 -20.52 -28.02
N LYS A 8 -2.14 -19.55 -28.73
CA LYS A 8 -1.84 -19.32 -30.15
C LYS A 8 -0.37 -18.95 -30.38
N ALA A 9 0.30 -18.36 -29.39
CA ALA A 9 1.72 -18.01 -29.48
C ALA A 9 2.67 -19.24 -29.50
N SER A 10 2.16 -20.42 -29.12
CA SER A 10 2.92 -21.68 -29.16
C SER A 10 2.54 -22.62 -30.31
N VAL A 11 1.64 -22.19 -31.21
CA VAL A 11 1.20 -22.99 -32.37
C VAL A 11 2.06 -22.64 -33.57
N LYS A 12 2.67 -23.66 -34.21
CA LYS A 12 3.39 -23.48 -35.48
C LYS A 12 2.39 -23.25 -36.62
N ASP A 13 2.61 -22.21 -37.42
CA ASP A 13 1.85 -22.02 -38.65
C ASP A 13 2.18 -23.14 -39.66
N VAL A 14 1.15 -23.83 -40.15
CA VAL A 14 1.29 -25.06 -40.97
C VAL A 14 1.65 -24.75 -42.44
N GLY A 15 1.93 -23.49 -42.79
CA GLY A 15 2.01 -23.05 -44.18
C GLY A 15 3.18 -22.13 -44.58
N GLY A 16 4.18 -21.91 -43.72
CA GLY A 16 5.30 -21.04 -44.08
C GLY A 16 6.62 -21.48 -43.47
N GLU A 17 7.62 -21.71 -44.32
CA GLU A 17 9.05 -21.82 -43.95
C GLU A 17 9.60 -20.46 -43.48
N SER A 18 8.89 -19.73 -42.63
CA SER A 18 9.38 -18.50 -42.04
C SER A 18 10.18 -18.84 -40.78
N SER A 19 11.44 -18.43 -40.81
CA SER A 19 12.45 -18.51 -39.74
C SER A 19 11.85 -18.60 -38.33
N THR A 20 12.16 -19.70 -37.63
CA THR A 20 11.87 -19.92 -36.20
C THR A 20 12.68 -18.95 -35.35
N SER A 21 12.26 -17.69 -35.32
CA SER A 21 12.77 -16.67 -34.42
C SER A 21 12.12 -16.89 -33.05
N LYS A 22 12.88 -16.72 -31.95
CA LYS A 22 12.31 -16.69 -30.59
C LYS A 22 11.22 -15.63 -30.42
N TRP A 23 11.15 -14.66 -31.32
CA TRP A 23 10.12 -13.61 -31.35
C TRP A 23 8.87 -14.00 -32.16
N SER A 24 8.88 -15.10 -32.91
CA SER A 24 7.73 -15.58 -33.70
C SER A 24 7.08 -16.85 -33.12
N LEU A 25 7.78 -17.63 -32.29
CA LEU A 25 7.25 -18.87 -31.70
C LEU A 25 7.70 -19.04 -30.24
N CYS A 26 6.74 -19.10 -29.31
CA CYS A 26 7.00 -19.34 -27.88
C CYS A 26 6.82 -20.82 -27.53
N THR A 27 7.56 -21.30 -26.55
CA THR A 27 7.31 -22.61 -25.94
C THR A 27 6.02 -22.57 -25.11
N VAL A 28 5.38 -23.74 -24.95
CA VAL A 28 4.20 -23.86 -24.08
C VAL A 28 4.52 -23.44 -22.64
N THR A 29 5.74 -23.73 -22.18
CA THR A 29 6.24 -23.31 -20.87
C THR A 29 6.25 -21.79 -20.73
N GLU A 30 6.85 -21.05 -21.67
CA GLU A 30 6.87 -19.58 -21.64
C GLU A 30 5.46 -18.97 -21.65
N VAL A 31 4.53 -19.58 -22.39
CA VAL A 31 3.12 -19.15 -22.43
C VAL A 31 2.43 -19.37 -21.07
N GLU A 32 2.64 -20.51 -20.43
CA GLU A 32 2.06 -20.80 -19.10
C GLU A 32 2.68 -19.94 -18.00
N GLU A 33 3.99 -19.69 -18.04
CA GLU A 33 4.67 -18.79 -17.10
C GLU A 33 4.15 -17.35 -17.26
N THR A 34 3.94 -16.89 -18.49
CA THR A 34 3.35 -15.58 -18.76
C THR A 34 1.91 -15.48 -18.23
N LYS A 35 1.10 -16.52 -18.40
CA LYS A 35 -0.26 -16.57 -17.80
C LYS A 35 -0.22 -16.46 -16.28
N GLN A 36 0.77 -17.07 -15.62
CA GLN A 36 0.91 -16.95 -14.17
C GLN A 36 1.20 -15.51 -13.76
N ILE A 37 2.11 -14.82 -14.46
CA ILE A 37 2.35 -13.38 -14.23
C ILE A 37 1.09 -12.54 -14.48
N LEU A 38 0.34 -12.81 -15.56
CA LEU A 38 -0.89 -12.09 -15.86
C LEU A 38 -1.97 -12.25 -14.79
N LYS A 39 -2.00 -13.38 -14.07
CA LYS A 39 -2.87 -13.58 -12.90
C LYS A 39 -2.50 -12.69 -11.70
N LEU A 40 -1.27 -12.16 -11.66
CA LEU A 40 -0.80 -11.25 -10.61
C LEU A 40 -1.14 -9.78 -10.92
N VAL A 41 -1.34 -9.42 -12.19
CA VAL A 41 -1.63 -8.04 -12.62
C VAL A 41 -2.83 -7.42 -11.89
N PRO A 42 -3.97 -8.11 -11.70
CA PRO A 42 -5.07 -7.55 -10.91
C PRO A 42 -4.66 -7.19 -9.47
N PHE A 43 -3.78 -7.97 -8.85
CA PHE A 43 -3.27 -7.67 -7.51
C PHE A 43 -2.35 -6.45 -7.51
N VAL A 44 -1.49 -6.30 -8.52
CA VAL A 44 -0.64 -5.11 -8.69
C VAL A 44 -1.52 -3.85 -8.77
N VAL A 45 -2.61 -3.89 -9.54
CA VAL A 45 -3.55 -2.76 -9.65
C VAL A 45 -4.18 -2.43 -8.29
N THR A 46 -4.56 -3.42 -7.50
CA THR A 46 -5.08 -3.18 -6.14
C THR A 46 -4.04 -2.71 -5.13
N MET A 47 -2.75 -2.74 -5.46
CA MET A 47 -1.68 -2.15 -4.63
C MET A 47 -1.46 -0.66 -4.93
N PHE A 48 -1.93 -0.15 -6.07
CA PHE A 48 -1.73 1.26 -6.43
C PHE A 48 -2.29 2.23 -5.39
N ILE A 49 -3.51 1.99 -4.88
CA ILE A 49 -4.10 2.84 -3.85
C ILE A 49 -3.32 2.74 -2.53
N PRO A 50 -3.06 1.55 -1.94
CA PRO A 50 -2.17 1.40 -0.78
C PRO A 50 -0.84 2.16 -0.90
N CYS A 51 -0.15 2.04 -2.04
CA CYS A 51 1.10 2.75 -2.28
C CYS A 51 0.90 4.28 -2.32
N THR A 52 -0.21 4.76 -2.88
CA THR A 52 -0.57 6.18 -2.84
C THR A 52 -0.80 6.70 -1.42
N LEU A 53 -1.39 5.88 -0.53
CA LEU A 53 -1.60 6.28 0.87
C LEU A 53 -0.27 6.40 1.62
N ILE A 54 0.67 5.49 1.37
CA ILE A 54 2.01 5.53 1.96
C ILE A 54 2.74 6.82 1.55
N ALA A 55 2.59 7.27 0.30
CA ALA A 55 3.19 8.51 -0.19
C ALA A 55 2.76 9.77 0.59
N GLN A 56 1.59 9.75 1.25
CA GLN A 56 1.12 10.88 2.06
C GLN A 56 2.03 11.14 3.28
N THR A 57 2.64 10.08 3.81
CA THR A 57 3.54 10.11 4.97
C THR A 57 4.75 11.02 4.76
N ASN A 58 5.27 11.02 3.53
CA ASN A 58 6.45 11.80 3.15
C ASN A 58 6.11 13.20 2.64
N THR A 59 4.82 13.50 2.45
CA THR A 59 4.35 14.72 1.78
C THR A 59 3.38 15.48 2.67
N LEU A 60 2.07 15.22 2.54
CA LEU A 60 1.04 15.99 3.23
C LEU A 60 1.12 15.84 4.75
N PHE A 61 1.51 14.68 5.28
CA PHE A 61 1.70 14.51 6.72
C PHE A 61 2.82 15.41 7.25
N VAL A 62 3.94 15.49 6.51
CA VAL A 62 5.03 16.41 6.83
C VAL A 62 4.55 17.86 6.75
N LYS A 63 3.77 18.19 5.72
CA LYS A 63 3.21 19.53 5.52
C LYS A 63 2.25 19.93 6.65
N GLN A 64 1.45 19.01 7.20
CA GLN A 64 0.66 19.29 8.42
C GLN A 64 1.58 19.71 9.57
N GLY A 65 2.65 18.94 9.82
CA GLY A 65 3.59 19.18 10.91
C GLY A 65 4.34 20.51 10.81
N THR A 66 4.54 21.08 9.60
CA THR A 66 5.15 22.41 9.46
C THR A 66 4.28 23.54 9.99
N THR A 67 2.97 23.33 10.09
CA THR A 67 2.02 24.34 10.60
C THR A 67 1.76 24.25 12.11
N MET A 68 2.40 23.32 12.81
CA MET A 68 2.14 23.01 14.21
C MET A 68 3.28 23.50 15.11
N ASN A 69 3.07 23.44 16.43
CA ASN A 69 4.12 23.71 17.39
C ASN A 69 5.09 22.52 17.45
N ARG A 70 6.35 22.79 17.09
CA ARG A 70 7.42 21.81 16.97
C ARG A 70 8.36 21.79 18.18
N HIS A 71 8.15 22.65 19.17
CA HIS A 71 9.04 22.75 20.33
C HIS A 71 8.84 21.58 21.30
N MET A 72 9.95 20.98 21.72
CA MET A 72 10.03 20.01 22.81
C MET A 72 10.89 20.60 23.92
N GLY A 73 10.25 21.34 24.82
CA GLY A 73 10.96 22.20 25.78
C GLY A 73 11.46 23.51 25.15
N PRO A 74 12.31 24.26 25.85
CA PRO A 74 12.67 25.62 25.48
C PRO A 74 13.72 25.75 24.36
N HIS A 75 14.49 24.69 24.07
CA HIS A 75 15.68 24.79 23.20
C HIS A 75 15.70 23.80 22.03
N PHE A 76 14.68 22.95 21.89
CA PHE A 76 14.66 21.92 20.85
C PHE A 76 13.42 22.04 20.00
N GLU A 77 13.63 22.15 18.69
CA GLU A 77 12.57 22.16 17.69
C GLU A 77 12.65 20.90 16.81
N ILE A 78 11.58 20.12 16.81
CA ILE A 78 11.49 18.85 16.09
C ILE A 78 11.29 19.13 14.58
N PRO A 79 12.16 18.60 13.70
CA PRO A 79 11.91 18.66 12.26
C PRO A 79 10.64 17.85 11.91
N PRO A 80 9.65 18.39 11.17
CA PRO A 80 8.40 17.67 10.90
C PRO A 80 8.59 16.33 10.20
N ALA A 81 9.57 16.25 9.30
CA ALA A 81 9.92 15.00 8.61
C ALA A 81 10.44 13.91 9.56
N SER A 82 10.98 14.27 10.73
CA SER A 82 11.47 13.30 11.72
C SER A 82 10.35 12.45 12.32
N LEU A 83 9.08 12.87 12.21
CA LEU A 83 7.95 12.01 12.56
C LEU A 83 7.93 10.70 11.73
N GLY A 84 8.53 10.69 10.54
CA GLY A 84 8.72 9.48 9.74
C GLY A 84 9.50 8.38 10.48
N ALA A 85 10.34 8.73 11.47
CA ALA A 85 11.01 7.74 12.31
C ALA A 85 10.02 6.86 13.09
N PHE A 86 8.85 7.39 13.47
CA PHE A 86 7.81 6.61 14.15
C PHE A 86 7.12 5.61 13.22
N VAL A 87 7.06 5.88 11.91
CA VAL A 87 6.59 4.91 10.91
C VAL A 87 7.57 3.74 10.86
N THR A 88 8.86 4.04 10.71
CA THR A 88 9.92 3.01 10.67
C THR A 88 9.95 2.20 11.97
N LEU A 89 9.88 2.84 13.13
CA LEU A 89 9.88 2.16 14.42
C LEU A 89 8.63 1.27 14.59
N SER A 90 7.46 1.79 14.26
CA SER A 90 6.20 1.03 14.31
C SER A 90 6.22 -0.17 13.36
N MET A 91 6.75 -0.01 12.14
CA MET A 91 6.95 -1.09 11.18
C MET A 91 7.89 -2.17 11.74
N LEU A 92 9.04 -1.78 12.30
CA LEU A 92 10.01 -2.73 12.87
C LEU A 92 9.41 -3.51 14.05
N ILE A 93 8.72 -2.82 14.97
CA ILE A 93 8.03 -3.46 16.09
C ILE A 93 6.98 -4.43 15.57
N THR A 94 6.19 -4.01 14.58
CA THR A 94 5.16 -4.84 13.96
C THR A 94 5.75 -6.11 13.36
N SER A 95 6.85 -6.01 12.61
CA SER A 95 7.53 -7.17 12.01
C SER A 95 8.03 -8.13 13.09
N VAL A 96 8.67 -7.64 14.15
CA VAL A 96 9.15 -8.48 15.26
C VAL A 96 7.98 -9.16 15.98
N VAL A 97 6.91 -8.43 16.28
CA VAL A 97 5.70 -8.97 16.92
C VAL A 97 5.03 -10.01 16.02
N TYR A 98 4.95 -9.74 14.71
CA TYR A 98 4.39 -10.66 13.75
C TYR A 98 5.15 -11.99 13.74
N ASP A 99 6.46 -11.96 13.54
CA ASP A 99 7.28 -13.17 13.40
C ASP A 99 7.43 -13.94 14.72
N ARG A 100 7.59 -13.24 15.85
CA ARG A 100 7.89 -13.87 17.14
C ARG A 100 6.66 -14.32 17.91
N LEU A 101 5.56 -13.58 17.81
CA LEU A 101 4.36 -13.81 18.62
C LEU A 101 3.21 -14.30 17.75
N PHE A 102 2.85 -13.53 16.71
CA PHE A 102 1.68 -13.84 15.90
C PHE A 102 1.82 -15.14 15.13
N VAL A 103 2.92 -15.35 14.39
CA VAL A 103 3.13 -16.58 13.60
C VAL A 103 3.13 -17.81 14.51
N LYS A 104 3.82 -17.75 15.66
CA LYS A 104 3.85 -18.87 16.62
C LYS A 104 2.47 -19.20 17.19
N ALA A 105 1.65 -18.18 17.48
CA ALA A 105 0.31 -18.37 17.99
C ALA A 105 -0.65 -18.86 16.89
N ALA A 106 -0.66 -18.17 15.74
CA ALA A 106 -1.56 -18.43 14.62
C ALA A 106 -1.32 -19.81 14.02
N ARG A 107 -0.06 -20.26 13.88
CA ARG A 107 0.27 -21.58 13.32
C ARG A 107 -0.39 -22.73 14.10
N ARG A 108 -0.59 -22.59 15.42
CA ARG A 108 -1.31 -23.58 16.24
C ARG A 108 -2.77 -23.76 15.85
N TYR A 109 -3.38 -22.73 15.26
CA TYR A 109 -4.79 -22.71 14.89
C TYR A 109 -5.02 -22.86 13.39
N THR A 110 -4.11 -22.33 12.57
CA THR A 110 -4.27 -22.28 11.11
C THR A 110 -3.56 -23.40 10.37
N ASN A 111 -2.69 -24.16 11.04
CA ASN A 111 -1.77 -25.13 10.43
C ASN A 111 -0.93 -24.56 9.27
N ASN A 112 -0.81 -23.24 9.18
CA ASN A 112 -0.01 -22.56 8.17
C ASN A 112 1.34 -22.15 8.78
N PRO A 113 2.49 -22.52 8.19
CA PRO A 113 3.82 -22.15 8.69
C PRO A 113 4.05 -20.64 8.74
N ARG A 114 3.37 -19.88 7.88
CA ARG A 114 3.39 -18.41 7.85
C ARG A 114 2.34 -17.78 8.79
N GLY A 115 1.60 -18.57 9.56
CA GLY A 115 0.53 -18.14 10.46
C GLY A 115 -0.77 -17.82 9.74
N ILE A 116 -0.76 -16.93 8.76
CA ILE A 116 -1.90 -16.60 7.88
C ILE A 116 -1.47 -16.59 6.42
N THR A 117 -2.44 -16.58 5.49
CA THR A 117 -2.13 -16.44 4.07
C THR A 117 -1.56 -15.04 3.78
N LEU A 118 -0.73 -14.93 2.75
CA LEU A 118 -0.14 -13.64 2.34
C LEU A 118 -1.21 -12.62 1.94
N LEU A 119 -2.28 -13.07 1.28
CA LEU A 119 -3.39 -12.20 0.90
C LEU A 119 -4.16 -11.70 2.13
N THR A 120 -4.35 -12.54 3.15
CA THR A 120 -4.93 -12.12 4.43
C THR A 120 -4.03 -11.11 5.14
N ARG A 121 -2.71 -11.34 5.16
CA ARG A 121 -1.72 -10.42 5.75
C ARG A 121 -1.81 -9.04 5.09
N MET A 122 -1.77 -9.00 3.75
CA MET A 122 -1.91 -7.77 2.98
C MET A 122 -3.26 -7.08 3.24
N GLY A 123 -4.35 -7.85 3.29
CA GLY A 123 -5.69 -7.34 3.57
C GLY A 123 -5.83 -6.66 4.94
N ILE A 124 -5.24 -7.25 5.98
CA ILE A 124 -5.18 -6.63 7.33
C ILE A 124 -4.48 -5.28 7.24
N GLY A 125 -3.32 -5.23 6.56
CA GLY A 125 -2.59 -3.98 6.34
C GLY A 125 -3.43 -2.91 5.63
N GLN A 126 -4.16 -3.27 4.58
CA GLN A 126 -5.05 -2.35 3.87
C GLN A 126 -6.19 -1.82 4.76
N VAL A 127 -6.78 -2.66 5.61
CA VAL A 127 -7.79 -2.22 6.59
C VAL A 127 -7.19 -1.22 7.57
N ILE A 128 -5.96 -1.46 8.05
CA ILE A 128 -5.27 -0.51 8.93
C ILE A 128 -4.99 0.80 8.19
N GLN A 129 -4.63 0.78 6.90
CA GLN A 129 -4.49 2.01 6.11
C GLN A 129 -5.79 2.81 5.98
N VAL A 130 -6.95 2.15 5.86
CA VAL A 130 -8.26 2.82 5.90
C VAL A 130 -8.42 3.55 7.24
N VAL A 131 -8.15 2.87 8.35
CA VAL A 131 -8.21 3.46 9.70
C VAL A 131 -7.21 4.61 9.85
N THR A 132 -6.01 4.49 9.28
CA THR A 132 -4.98 5.55 9.26
C THR A 132 -5.49 6.80 8.56
N MET A 133 -6.06 6.68 7.37
CA MET A 133 -6.59 7.83 6.62
C MET A 133 -7.82 8.45 7.31
N ALA A 134 -8.70 7.63 7.89
CA ALA A 134 -9.82 8.13 8.68
C ALA A 134 -9.33 8.91 9.91
N THR A 135 -8.31 8.39 10.59
CA THR A 135 -7.66 9.05 11.73
C THR A 135 -7.02 10.37 11.31
N ALA A 136 -6.35 10.40 10.15
CA ALA A 136 -5.76 11.63 9.60
C ALA A 136 -6.84 12.67 9.27
N ALA A 137 -7.96 12.26 8.66
CA ALA A 137 -9.08 13.15 8.37
C ALA A 137 -9.69 13.76 9.64
N LEU A 138 -9.91 12.95 10.67
CA LEU A 138 -10.44 13.41 11.96
C LEU A 138 -9.47 14.34 12.69
N THR A 139 -8.18 13.98 12.69
CA THR A 139 -7.12 14.79 13.31
C THR A 139 -7.01 16.15 12.62
N GLU A 140 -7.06 16.15 11.30
CA GLU A 140 -6.99 17.38 10.50
C GLU A 140 -8.24 18.24 10.67
N ASN A 141 -9.44 17.66 10.75
CA ASN A 141 -10.65 18.41 11.03
C ASN A 141 -10.56 19.14 12.38
N ARG A 142 -10.06 18.46 13.43
CA ARG A 142 -9.82 19.08 14.74
C ARG A 142 -8.76 20.19 14.65
N ARG A 143 -7.66 19.97 13.93
CA ARG A 143 -6.60 20.97 13.70
C ARG A 143 -7.15 22.22 13.00
N LEU A 144 -7.93 22.04 11.94
CA LEU A 144 -8.54 23.13 11.17
C LEU A 144 -9.61 23.88 11.97
N SER A 145 -10.43 23.16 12.75
CA SER A 145 -11.39 23.79 13.66
C SER A 145 -10.68 24.69 14.68
N TYR A 146 -9.54 24.24 15.22
CA TYR A 146 -8.71 25.05 16.10
C TYR A 146 -8.17 26.30 15.38
N ALA A 147 -7.62 26.14 14.17
CA ALA A 147 -7.13 27.28 13.38
C ALA A 147 -8.20 28.35 13.15
N ARG A 148 -9.42 27.94 12.73
CA ARG A 148 -10.54 28.86 12.46
C ARG A 148 -11.01 29.59 13.72
N SER A 149 -11.11 28.89 14.85
CA SER A 149 -11.52 29.52 16.12
C SER A 149 -10.55 30.59 16.61
N HIS A 150 -9.30 30.59 16.14
CA HIS A 150 -8.26 31.56 16.48
C HIS A 150 -7.94 32.53 15.33
N GLY A 151 -8.71 32.51 14.22
CA GLY A 151 -8.49 33.38 13.06
C GLY A 151 -7.20 33.10 12.25
N LEU A 152 -6.52 31.99 12.54
CA LEU A 152 -5.25 31.60 11.91
C LEU A 152 -5.40 31.07 10.49
N ASP A 153 -6.64 30.86 10.04
CA ASP A 153 -7.00 30.57 8.66
C ASP A 153 -6.81 31.80 7.74
N VAL A 154 -7.01 33.01 8.28
CA VAL A 154 -6.85 34.29 7.55
C VAL A 154 -5.45 34.88 7.73
N THR A 155 -4.94 34.93 8.97
CA THR A 155 -3.64 35.56 9.26
C THR A 155 -2.45 34.69 8.87
N GLY A 156 -2.66 33.37 8.74
CA GLY A 156 -1.58 32.39 8.67
C GLY A 156 -0.82 32.26 9.99
N GLY A 157 0.08 31.28 10.08
CA GLY A 157 0.95 31.08 11.24
C GLY A 157 0.95 29.66 11.80
N HIS A 158 1.73 29.47 12.87
CA HIS A 158 1.84 28.19 13.57
C HIS A 158 0.71 28.03 14.58
N LEU A 159 0.03 26.88 14.53
CA LEU A 159 -0.93 26.52 15.56
C LEU A 159 -0.19 26.15 16.84
N PRO A 160 -0.68 26.58 18.02
CA PRO A 160 -0.17 26.15 19.33
C PRO A 160 -0.55 24.69 19.66
N LEU A 161 -0.85 23.87 18.66
CA LEU A 161 -1.04 22.43 18.80
C LEU A 161 0.31 21.73 18.66
N THR A 162 0.64 20.85 19.60
CA THR A 162 1.88 20.06 19.51
C THR A 162 1.87 19.16 18.28
N ILE A 163 3.02 19.09 17.60
CA ILE A 163 3.25 18.20 16.45
C ILE A 163 2.96 16.72 16.77
N PHE A 164 3.03 16.32 18.04
CA PHE A 164 2.72 14.95 18.47
C PHE A 164 1.26 14.54 18.29
N VAL A 165 0.34 15.48 18.07
CA VAL A 165 -1.05 15.18 17.69
C VAL A 165 -1.12 14.38 16.37
N LEU A 166 -0.09 14.46 15.52
CA LEU A 166 0.02 13.67 14.30
C LEU A 166 0.54 12.24 14.55
N LEU A 167 1.04 11.90 15.74
CA LEU A 167 1.61 10.56 15.98
C LEU A 167 0.67 9.39 15.66
N PRO A 168 -0.65 9.43 15.95
CA PRO A 168 -1.53 8.30 15.66
C PRO A 168 -1.52 7.88 14.19
N GLN A 169 -1.57 8.83 13.24
CA GLN A 169 -1.54 8.52 11.81
C GLN A 169 -0.17 7.97 11.36
N TYR A 170 0.94 8.44 11.95
CA TYR A 170 2.28 7.91 11.65
C TYR A 170 2.46 6.48 12.18
N VAL A 171 2.05 6.22 13.43
CA VAL A 171 2.16 4.90 14.05
C VAL A 171 1.27 3.87 13.35
N LEU A 172 0.01 4.23 13.05
CA LEU A 172 -0.90 3.36 12.31
C LEU A 172 -0.42 3.09 10.89
N MET A 173 0.19 4.08 10.22
CA MET A 173 0.81 3.85 8.91
C MET A 173 1.94 2.83 8.99
N GLY A 174 2.87 2.97 9.96
CA GLY A 174 3.96 2.00 10.12
C GLY A 174 3.47 0.60 10.47
N LEU A 175 2.41 0.50 11.28
CA LEU A 175 1.74 -0.76 11.57
C LEU A 175 1.18 -1.39 10.29
N ALA A 176 0.47 -0.61 9.48
CA ALA A 176 -0.07 -1.07 8.21
C ALA A 176 1.05 -1.55 7.26
N ASP A 177 2.13 -0.79 7.15
CA ASP A 177 3.25 -1.08 6.25
C ASP A 177 3.96 -2.40 6.62
N GLY A 178 4.08 -2.72 7.92
CA GLY A 178 4.60 -4.01 8.38
C GLY A 178 3.78 -5.23 7.92
N PHE A 179 2.49 -5.02 7.64
CA PHE A 179 1.62 -6.05 7.05
C PHE A 179 1.61 -6.03 5.53
N VAL A 180 1.48 -4.85 4.91
CA VAL A 180 1.36 -4.69 3.45
C VAL A 180 2.70 -4.94 2.75
N LEU A 181 3.75 -4.19 3.07
CA LEU A 181 5.01 -4.19 2.32
C LEU A 181 5.67 -5.58 2.29
N ALA A 182 5.78 -6.20 3.47
CA ALA A 182 6.34 -7.54 3.58
C ALA A 182 5.46 -8.59 2.87
N GLY A 183 4.13 -8.50 3.04
CA GLY A 183 3.19 -9.40 2.38
C GLY A 183 3.18 -9.26 0.86
N GLU A 184 3.32 -8.05 0.35
CA GLU A 184 3.33 -7.72 -1.08
C GLU A 184 4.56 -8.31 -1.78
N ILE A 185 5.76 -8.02 -1.26
CA ILE A 185 7.02 -8.51 -1.84
C ILE A 185 7.04 -10.05 -1.81
N GLU A 186 6.66 -10.65 -0.68
CA GLU A 186 6.63 -12.10 -0.53
C GLU A 186 5.59 -12.73 -1.46
N PHE A 187 4.41 -12.13 -1.61
CA PHE A 187 3.35 -12.63 -2.48
C PHE A 187 3.77 -12.63 -3.94
N PHE A 188 4.27 -11.51 -4.47
CA PHE A 188 4.64 -11.43 -5.88
C PHE A 188 5.87 -12.27 -6.21
N TYR A 189 6.81 -12.42 -5.27
CA TYR A 189 7.96 -13.30 -5.44
C TYR A 189 7.55 -14.79 -5.43
N ASP A 190 6.72 -15.19 -4.47
CA ASP A 190 6.33 -16.60 -4.26
C ASP A 190 5.34 -17.08 -5.33
N GLN A 191 4.48 -16.19 -5.85
CA GLN A 191 3.50 -16.54 -6.87
C GLN A 191 4.01 -16.35 -8.31
N ALA A 192 5.19 -15.76 -8.51
CA ALA A 192 5.83 -15.70 -9.81
C ALA A 192 6.38 -17.09 -10.23
N PRO A 193 6.43 -17.39 -11.55
CA PRO A 193 7.17 -18.52 -12.08
C PRO A 193 8.64 -18.52 -11.62
N GLU A 194 9.26 -19.68 -11.52
CA GLU A 194 10.65 -19.80 -11.06
C GLU A 194 11.63 -18.99 -11.92
N SER A 195 11.44 -19.01 -13.24
CA SER A 195 12.21 -18.24 -14.22
C SER A 195 11.98 -16.73 -14.13
N MET A 196 10.89 -16.28 -13.49
CA MET A 196 10.42 -14.88 -13.48
C MET A 196 10.31 -14.28 -12.07
N LYS A 197 10.94 -14.88 -11.05
CA LYS A 197 10.87 -14.38 -9.65
C LYS A 197 11.31 -12.92 -9.51
N SER A 198 12.36 -12.51 -10.24
CA SER A 198 12.83 -11.11 -10.28
C SER A 198 11.75 -10.16 -10.84
N LEU A 199 10.97 -10.62 -11.83
CA LEU A 199 9.85 -9.84 -12.35
C LEU A 199 8.75 -9.66 -11.30
N GLY A 200 8.49 -10.68 -10.46
CA GLY A 200 7.59 -10.58 -9.31
C GLY A 200 7.97 -9.42 -8.37
N THR A 201 9.24 -9.32 -7.98
CA THR A 201 9.74 -8.20 -7.16
C THR A 201 9.73 -6.85 -7.88
N ALA A 202 9.90 -6.84 -9.20
CA ALA A 202 9.80 -5.62 -9.99
C ALA A 202 8.36 -5.10 -10.05
N LEU A 203 7.35 -5.99 -10.07
CA LEU A 203 5.94 -5.61 -10.05
C LEU A 203 5.55 -4.90 -8.76
N SER A 204 6.04 -5.33 -7.59
CA SER A 204 5.79 -4.63 -6.32
C SER A 204 6.42 -3.24 -6.30
N LEU A 205 7.66 -3.11 -6.80
CA LEU A 205 8.32 -1.80 -6.86
C LEU A 205 7.64 -0.86 -7.86
N THR A 206 7.10 -1.42 -8.94
CA THR A 206 6.29 -0.69 -9.92
C THR A 206 5.01 -0.15 -9.29
N ALA A 207 4.34 -0.93 -8.43
CA ALA A 207 3.17 -0.46 -7.69
C ALA A 207 3.50 0.75 -6.81
N TYR A 208 4.64 0.73 -6.11
CA TYR A 208 5.14 1.89 -5.35
C TYR A 208 5.36 3.12 -6.23
N GLY A 209 6.03 2.95 -7.38
CA GLY A 209 6.27 4.04 -8.32
C GLY A 209 4.97 4.66 -8.85
N VAL A 210 4.05 3.81 -9.31
CA VAL A 210 2.72 4.24 -9.79
C VAL A 210 1.92 4.92 -8.68
N GLY A 211 1.97 4.39 -7.45
CA GLY A 211 1.31 4.99 -6.28
C GLY A 211 1.76 6.41 -5.99
N ASN A 212 3.05 6.71 -6.15
CA ASN A 212 3.60 8.08 -6.00
C ASN A 212 3.12 9.02 -7.12
N VAL A 213 3.07 8.55 -8.37
CA VAL A 213 2.50 9.33 -9.48
C VAL A 213 1.01 9.60 -9.25
N LEU A 214 0.27 8.59 -8.79
CA LEU A 214 -1.14 8.69 -8.46
C LEU A 214 -1.43 9.65 -7.30
N SER A 215 -0.54 9.72 -6.30
CA SER A 215 -0.64 10.73 -5.22
C SER A 215 -0.72 12.15 -5.80
N SER A 216 0.23 12.49 -6.68
CA SER A 216 0.27 13.79 -7.36
C SER A 216 -0.93 14.01 -8.29
N PHE A 217 -1.36 12.96 -8.99
CA PHE A 217 -2.54 13.00 -9.85
C PHE A 217 -3.81 13.28 -9.05
N PHE A 218 -4.08 12.54 -7.97
CA PHE A 218 -5.27 12.75 -7.15
C PHE A 218 -5.26 14.12 -6.48
N LEU A 219 -4.11 14.58 -5.98
CA LEU A 219 -4.00 15.92 -5.41
C LEU A 219 -4.37 16.99 -6.45
N SER A 220 -3.83 16.88 -7.66
CA SER A 220 -4.10 17.81 -8.77
C SER A 220 -5.56 17.75 -9.24
N LEU A 221 -6.11 16.54 -9.36
CA LEU A 221 -7.49 16.30 -9.76
C LEU A 221 -8.47 16.92 -8.74
N VAL A 222 -8.28 16.64 -7.45
CA VAL A 222 -9.12 17.20 -6.39
C VAL A 222 -8.99 18.71 -6.35
N ALA A 223 -7.77 19.26 -6.44
CA ALA A 223 -7.57 20.72 -6.46
C ALA A 223 -8.29 21.39 -7.65
N ARG A 224 -8.25 20.77 -8.84
CA ARG A 224 -8.95 21.27 -10.03
C ARG A 224 -10.46 21.21 -9.88
N VAL A 225 -11.02 20.03 -9.58
CA VAL A 225 -12.47 19.82 -9.48
C VAL A 225 -13.09 20.72 -8.40
N THR A 226 -12.40 20.89 -7.28
CA THR A 226 -12.90 21.70 -6.16
C THR A 226 -12.84 23.19 -6.46
N ARG A 227 -11.77 23.66 -7.13
CA ARG A 227 -11.68 25.04 -7.62
C ARG A 227 -12.79 25.34 -8.63
N GLU A 228 -13.06 24.45 -9.57
CA GLU A 228 -14.11 24.64 -10.58
C GLU A 228 -15.51 24.72 -9.94
N ARG A 229 -15.81 23.88 -8.94
CA ARG A 229 -17.14 23.83 -8.30
C ARG A 229 -17.39 24.87 -7.22
N THR A 230 -16.38 25.19 -6.42
CA THR A 230 -16.53 26.01 -5.20
C THR A 230 -15.76 27.32 -5.24
N GLY A 231 -15.03 27.59 -6.33
CA GLY A 231 -14.15 28.76 -6.47
C GLY A 231 -12.85 28.67 -5.67
N LYS A 232 -12.71 27.70 -4.76
CA LYS A 232 -11.51 27.49 -3.92
C LYS A 232 -11.07 26.02 -3.98
N ALA A 233 -9.77 25.79 -4.13
CA ALA A 233 -9.21 24.44 -4.09
C ALA A 233 -9.19 23.92 -2.65
N TRP A 234 -9.54 22.64 -2.45
CA TRP A 234 -9.45 22.02 -1.11
C TRP A 234 -8.02 22.03 -0.57
N VAL A 235 -7.01 21.80 -1.40
CA VAL A 235 -5.60 21.85 -0.97
C VAL A 235 -4.94 23.06 -1.60
N SER A 236 -4.50 24.00 -0.76
CA SER A 236 -3.80 25.22 -1.17
C SER A 236 -2.42 25.33 -0.52
N ASN A 237 -1.69 26.41 -0.82
CA ASN A 237 -0.37 26.65 -0.21
C ASN A 237 -0.50 26.90 1.30
N ASN A 238 -1.52 27.65 1.72
CA ASN A 238 -1.84 27.82 3.13
C ASN A 238 -2.71 26.65 3.63
N LEU A 239 -2.09 25.72 4.35
CA LEU A 239 -2.80 24.57 4.91
C LEU A 239 -3.86 24.95 5.94
N ASN A 240 -3.73 26.07 6.65
CA ASN A 240 -4.73 26.50 7.63
C ASN A 240 -6.02 26.98 6.96
N ALA A 241 -5.93 27.47 5.71
CA ALA A 241 -7.05 27.86 4.86
C ALA A 241 -7.55 26.72 3.96
N SER A 242 -6.92 25.54 4.04
CA SER A 242 -7.25 24.38 3.21
C SER A 242 -8.27 23.47 3.89
N HIS A 243 -8.92 22.63 3.08
CA HIS A 243 -9.77 21.51 3.50
C HIS A 243 -9.03 20.18 3.29
N LEU A 244 -7.88 20.05 3.97
CA LEU A 244 -7.06 18.83 3.89
C LEU A 244 -7.79 17.64 4.57
N ASP A 245 -8.67 17.91 5.52
CA ASP A 245 -9.61 16.96 6.11
C ASP A 245 -10.50 16.28 5.05
N TYR A 246 -11.04 17.05 4.10
CA TYR A 246 -11.83 16.50 2.99
C TYR A 246 -11.00 15.69 2.01
N TYR A 247 -9.74 16.10 1.77
CA TYR A 247 -8.82 15.30 0.95
C TYR A 247 -8.50 13.94 1.60
N TYR A 248 -8.26 13.90 2.92
CA TYR A 248 -8.08 12.63 3.63
C TYR A 248 -9.36 11.79 3.70
N ALA A 249 -10.53 12.42 3.82
CA ALA A 249 -11.80 11.71 3.72
C ALA A 249 -11.99 11.08 2.33
N PHE A 250 -11.64 11.80 1.25
CA PHE A 250 -11.62 11.26 -0.11
C PHE A 250 -10.68 10.05 -0.22
N LEU A 251 -9.43 10.15 0.27
CA LEU A 251 -8.49 9.03 0.29
C LEU A 251 -9.00 7.84 1.12
N THR A 252 -9.72 8.11 2.22
CA THR A 252 -10.36 7.06 3.04
C THR A 252 -11.41 6.30 2.23
N LEU A 253 -12.30 7.00 1.53
CA LEU A 253 -13.32 6.37 0.68
C LEU A 253 -12.69 5.55 -0.45
N LEU A 254 -11.63 6.08 -1.07
CA LEU A 254 -10.88 5.38 -2.10
C LEU A 254 -10.19 4.12 -1.56
N ALA A 255 -9.62 4.19 -0.35
CA ALA A 255 -9.03 3.06 0.35
C ALA A 255 -10.06 1.98 0.67
N VAL A 256 -11.28 2.36 1.13
CA VAL A 256 -12.38 1.42 1.37
C VAL A 256 -12.79 0.71 0.09
N ALA A 257 -12.98 1.45 -1.01
CA ALA A 257 -13.32 0.87 -2.30
C ALA A 257 -12.24 -0.12 -2.79
N ASN A 258 -10.96 0.26 -2.64
CA ASN A 258 -9.84 -0.61 -2.97
C ASN A 258 -9.80 -1.87 -2.10
N CYS A 259 -10.02 -1.74 -0.78
CA CYS A 259 -10.03 -2.86 0.15
C CYS A 259 -11.13 -3.88 -0.20
N VAL A 260 -12.31 -3.41 -0.61
CA VAL A 260 -13.41 -4.27 -1.08
C VAL A 260 -13.02 -4.98 -2.38
N ALA A 261 -12.43 -4.27 -3.34
CA ALA A 261 -11.96 -4.85 -4.60
C ALA A 261 -10.86 -5.91 -4.36
N PHE A 262 -9.89 -5.60 -3.49
CA PHE A 262 -8.83 -6.53 -3.09
C PHE A 262 -9.42 -7.77 -2.41
N ALA A 263 -10.36 -7.63 -1.48
CA ALA A 263 -11.01 -8.77 -0.82
C ALA A 263 -11.79 -9.66 -1.81
N ALA A 264 -12.47 -9.05 -2.78
CA ALA A 264 -13.18 -9.77 -3.84
C ALA A 264 -12.21 -10.57 -4.74
N LEU A 265 -11.04 -10.01 -5.07
CA LEU A 265 -10.00 -10.72 -5.82
C LEU A 265 -9.34 -11.82 -4.99
N ALA A 266 -8.98 -11.50 -3.74
CA ALA A 266 -8.31 -12.43 -2.83
C ALA A 266 -9.16 -13.68 -2.54
N SER A 267 -10.48 -13.51 -2.34
CA SER A 267 -11.40 -14.63 -2.11
C SER A 267 -11.54 -15.59 -3.30
N ARG A 268 -11.25 -15.12 -4.52
CA ARG A 268 -11.33 -15.92 -5.76
C ARG A 268 -9.97 -16.48 -6.19
N TYR A 269 -8.89 -16.06 -5.55
CA TYR A 269 -7.54 -16.45 -5.93
C TYR A 269 -7.19 -17.84 -5.43
N LYS A 270 -6.54 -18.62 -6.32
CA LYS A 270 -6.00 -19.93 -5.99
C LYS A 270 -4.48 -19.85 -6.01
N TYR A 271 -3.86 -20.13 -4.88
CA TYR A 271 -2.41 -20.19 -4.73
C TYR A 271 -1.78 -21.27 -5.62
N LYS A 272 -0.53 -21.06 -6.00
CA LYS A 272 0.26 -22.07 -6.74
C LYS A 272 0.42 -23.34 -5.90
N VAL A 273 0.34 -24.50 -6.57
CA VAL A 273 0.49 -25.82 -5.93
C VAL A 273 1.85 -25.99 -5.25
N GLU A 274 2.92 -25.45 -5.84
CA GLU A 274 4.27 -25.47 -5.24
C GLU A 274 4.34 -24.70 -3.94
N SER A 275 3.78 -23.49 -3.85
CA SER A 275 3.73 -22.74 -2.58
C SER A 275 2.99 -23.49 -1.49
N THR A 276 1.97 -24.28 -1.86
CA THR A 276 1.22 -25.15 -0.94
C THR A 276 2.08 -26.33 -0.47
N LYS A 277 2.84 -26.98 -1.38
CA LYS A 277 3.76 -28.07 -1.04
C LYS A 277 4.92 -27.61 -0.15
N THR A 278 5.49 -26.42 -0.39
CA THR A 278 6.54 -25.86 0.47
C THR A 278 5.99 -25.60 1.88
N ILE A 279 4.76 -25.11 1.96
CA ILE A 279 4.03 -24.96 3.23
C ILE A 279 3.91 -26.31 3.96
N ASP A 280 3.50 -27.38 3.26
CA ASP A 280 3.33 -28.71 3.85
C ASP A 280 4.67 -29.30 4.36
N ILE A 281 5.76 -29.14 3.59
CA ILE A 281 7.11 -29.59 3.98
C ILE A 281 7.59 -28.86 5.24
N ASP A 282 7.40 -27.54 5.31
CA ASP A 282 7.79 -26.75 6.49
C ASP A 282 6.96 -27.13 7.73
N VAL A 283 5.73 -27.60 7.56
CA VAL A 283 4.91 -28.16 8.65
C VAL A 283 5.49 -29.48 9.14
N ASP A 284 5.82 -30.40 8.23
CA ASP A 284 6.37 -31.71 8.58
C ASP A 284 7.73 -31.62 9.29
N VAL A 285 8.61 -30.73 8.83
CA VAL A 285 9.93 -30.51 9.45
C VAL A 285 9.79 -29.96 10.87
N GLN A 286 8.77 -29.14 11.11
CA GLN A 286 8.57 -28.47 12.40
C GLN A 286 7.80 -29.34 13.40
N LEU A 287 6.97 -30.29 12.93
CA LEU A 287 6.35 -31.32 13.78
C LEU A 287 7.35 -32.37 14.25
N LYS A 288 8.46 -32.56 13.53
CA LYS A 288 9.54 -33.49 13.87
C LYS A 288 10.61 -32.92 14.82
N ARG A 289 10.48 -31.66 15.23
CA ARG A 289 11.44 -30.93 16.09
C ARG A 289 10.83 -30.63 17.45
#